data_AF-A0AAP8GTQ3-F1
#
_entry.id   AF-A0AAP8GTQ3-F1
#
_cell.length_a   1.000
_cell.length_b   1.000
_cell.length_c   1.000
_cell.angle_alpha   90.00
_cell.angle_beta   90.00
_cell.angle_gamma   90.00
#
_symmetry.space_group_name_H-M   'P 1'
#
loop_
_entity.id
_entity.type
_entity.pdbx_description
1 polymer ?
#
loop_
_entity_poly.entity_id
_entity_poly.type
_entity_poly.pdbx_seq_one_letter_code
_entity_poly.pdbx_strand_id
1 'polypeptide(L)'
;MISKYAFQHEDKVDGIIFLGSYPADDFSTKSIPMLSIYGEVDALATVEKIENNKKLMSKNTAMHMIKGGNHAHFGMYGEQKGDNASLITSKAQRDETVKVIEEWLLKQ
;
A
#
# COMPACT_ATOMS: atom_id res chain seq x y z
N MET A 1 14.79 -0.47 1.94
CA MET A 1 13.33 -0.61 1.83
C MET A 1 13.01 -2.07 1.54
N ILE A 2 11.91 -2.59 2.09
CA ILE A 2 11.52 -4.01 1.96
C ILE A 2 11.28 -4.42 0.50
N SER A 3 10.72 -3.52 -0.32
CA SER A 3 10.49 -3.76 -1.76
C SER A 3 11.80 -4.08 -2.49
N LYS A 4 12.87 -3.32 -2.28
CA LYS A 4 14.17 -3.61 -2.89
C LYS A 4 14.73 -4.99 -2.50
N TYR A 5 14.55 -5.38 -1.25
CA TYR A 5 14.99 -6.72 -0.80
C TYR A 5 14.21 -7.82 -1.51
N ALA A 6 12.88 -7.71 -1.56
CA ALA A 6 12.02 -8.68 -2.24
C ALA A 6 12.29 -8.73 -3.76
N PHE A 7 12.61 -7.59 -4.38
CA PHE A 7 13.03 -7.54 -5.79
C PHE A 7 14.28 -8.39 -6.07
N GLN A 8 15.23 -8.38 -5.14
CA GLN A 8 16.51 -9.10 -5.24
C GLN A 8 16.43 -10.56 -4.75
N HIS A 9 15.42 -10.92 -3.96
CA HIS A 9 15.29 -12.20 -3.27
C HIS A 9 13.85 -12.73 -3.36
N GLU A 10 13.33 -12.85 -4.57
CA GLU A 10 11.95 -13.31 -4.84
C GLU A 10 11.68 -14.73 -4.30
N ASP A 11 12.72 -15.56 -4.19
CA ASP A 11 12.66 -16.91 -3.63
C ASP A 11 12.52 -16.94 -2.09
N LYS A 12 12.64 -15.80 -1.42
CA LYS A 12 12.62 -15.68 0.05
C LYS A 12 11.45 -14.88 0.60
N VAL A 13 10.58 -14.39 -0.27
CA VAL A 13 9.47 -13.50 0.10
C VAL A 13 8.21 -13.96 -0.61
N ASP A 14 7.21 -14.39 0.17
CA ASP A 14 5.96 -14.90 -0.37
C ASP A 14 5.02 -13.79 -0.89
N GLY A 15 5.24 -12.54 -0.47
CA GLY A 15 4.47 -11.40 -0.97
C GLY A 15 4.87 -10.06 -0.35
N ILE A 16 4.33 -8.96 -0.90
CA ILE A 16 4.63 -7.59 -0.44
C ILE A 16 3.33 -6.82 -0.22
N ILE A 17 3.20 -6.18 0.95
CA ILE A 17 2.09 -5.28 1.27
C ILE A 17 2.62 -3.84 1.33
N PHE A 18 2.08 -2.96 0.50
CA PHE A 18 2.31 -1.52 0.53
C PHE A 18 1.16 -0.82 1.24
N LEU A 19 1.49 0.02 2.21
CA LEU A 19 0.56 0.89 2.93
C LEU A 19 0.93 2.33 2.61
N GLY A 20 0.06 3.07 1.90
CA GLY A 20 0.33 4.44 1.45
C GLY A 20 1.66 4.57 0.70
N SER A 21 2.04 3.58 -0.11
CA SER A 21 3.35 3.53 -0.78
C SER A 21 3.30 2.70 -2.05
N TYR A 22 4.41 2.72 -2.81
CA TYR A 22 4.55 2.03 -4.10
C TYR A 22 6.00 1.56 -4.28
N PRO A 23 6.25 0.54 -5.14
CA PRO A 23 7.61 0.07 -5.40
C PRO A 23 8.46 1.14 -6.11
N ALA A 24 9.76 1.10 -5.84
CA ALA A 24 10.75 1.91 -6.56
C ALA A 24 11.37 1.16 -7.75
N ASP A 25 11.46 -0.17 -7.66
CA ASP A 25 11.93 -1.07 -8.70
C ASP A 25 10.75 -1.60 -9.54
N ASP A 26 11.03 -2.09 -10.75
CA ASP A 26 10.00 -2.55 -11.70
C ASP A 26 9.67 -4.06 -11.53
N PHE A 27 8.57 -4.36 -10.85
CA PHE A 27 8.04 -5.70 -10.66
C PHE A 27 7.14 -6.18 -11.81
N SER A 28 6.98 -5.45 -12.91
CA SER A 28 6.06 -5.81 -14.01
C SER A 28 6.34 -7.18 -14.65
N THR A 29 7.59 -7.65 -14.55
CA THR A 29 8.03 -8.96 -15.03
C THR A 29 8.08 -10.04 -13.93
N LYS A 30 7.81 -9.67 -12.68
CA LYS A 30 7.86 -10.55 -11.51
C LYS A 30 6.50 -11.18 -11.22
N SER A 31 6.50 -12.34 -10.56
CA SER A 31 5.26 -13.06 -10.21
C SER A 31 4.86 -12.94 -8.74
N ILE A 32 5.70 -12.30 -7.92
CA ILE A 32 5.44 -12.11 -6.49
C ILE A 32 4.07 -11.47 -6.24
N PRO A 33 3.22 -12.07 -5.39
CA PRO A 33 1.96 -11.47 -4.95
C PRO A 33 2.19 -10.11 -4.27
N MET A 34 1.38 -9.12 -4.64
CA MET A 34 1.42 -7.80 -4.02
C MET A 34 0.03 -7.34 -3.58
N LEU A 35 -0.01 -6.56 -2.51
CA LEU A 35 -1.17 -5.82 -2.04
C LEU A 35 -0.79 -4.35 -1.89
N SER A 36 -1.57 -3.43 -2.46
CA SER A 36 -1.40 -2.00 -2.27
C SER A 36 -2.66 -1.42 -1.64
N ILE A 37 -2.52 -0.89 -0.43
CA ILE A 37 -3.58 -0.20 0.33
C ILE A 37 -3.20 1.28 0.40
N TYR A 38 -4.07 2.16 -0.06
CA TYR A 38 -3.80 3.61 -0.12
C TYR A 38 -5.02 4.44 0.25
N GLY A 39 -4.82 5.68 0.70
CA GLY A 39 -5.89 6.58 1.13
C GLY A 39 -6.40 7.46 -0.01
N GLU A 40 -7.71 7.69 -0.06
CA GLU A 40 -8.35 8.60 -1.03
C GLU A 40 -7.83 10.04 -0.93
N VAL A 41 -7.59 10.51 0.30
CA VAL A 41 -7.13 11.89 0.57
C VAL A 41 -5.65 11.95 0.96
N ASP A 42 -4.87 10.88 0.76
CA ASP A 42 -3.42 10.88 0.97
C ASP A 42 -2.75 11.94 0.07
N ALA A 43 -2.05 12.91 0.65
CA ALA A 43 -1.32 13.95 -0.11
C ALA A 43 0.17 13.64 -0.33
N LEU A 44 0.70 12.58 0.28
CA LEU A 44 2.09 12.16 0.18
C LEU A 44 2.25 11.07 -0.88
N ALA A 45 1.52 9.97 -0.75
CA ALA A 45 1.35 8.92 -1.74
C ALA A 45 -0.03 9.07 -2.41
N THR A 46 -0.20 10.19 -3.12
CA THR A 46 -1.45 10.54 -3.79
C THR A 46 -1.98 9.41 -4.68
N VAL A 47 -3.30 9.36 -4.86
CA VAL A 47 -3.95 8.45 -5.79
C VAL A 47 -3.27 8.51 -7.17
N GLU A 48 -2.96 9.71 -7.67
CA GLU A 48 -2.22 9.88 -8.92
C GLU A 48 -0.85 9.20 -8.92
N LYS A 49 -0.05 9.35 -7.85
CA LYS A 49 1.24 8.66 -7.73
C LYS A 49 1.06 7.14 -7.70
N ILE A 50 0.05 6.64 -7.00
CA ILE A 50 -0.26 5.22 -6.95
C ILE A 50 -0.62 4.70 -8.35
N GLU A 51 -1.56 5.35 -9.04
CA GLU A 51 -1.98 5.00 -10.40
C GLU A 51 -0.81 5.03 -11.39
N ASN A 52 0.02 6.08 -11.37
CA ASN A 52 1.18 6.23 -12.24
C ASN A 52 2.25 5.16 -12.01
N ASN A 53 2.34 4.61 -10.79
CA ASN A 53 3.28 3.56 -10.43
C ASN A 53 2.69 2.14 -10.52
N LYS A 54 1.40 1.96 -10.85
CA LYS A 54 0.82 0.63 -11.11
C LYS A 54 1.59 -0.16 -12.18
N LYS A 55 2.18 0.54 -13.16
CA LYS A 55 3.01 -0.07 -14.20
C LYS A 55 4.27 -0.76 -13.66
N LEU A 56 4.73 -0.40 -12.46
CA LEU A 56 5.89 -1.00 -11.79
C LEU A 56 5.50 -2.18 -10.90
N MET A 57 4.21 -2.48 -10.75
CA MET A 57 3.73 -3.55 -9.89
C MET A 57 3.66 -4.87 -10.67
N SER A 58 3.71 -5.99 -9.95
CA SER A 58 3.47 -7.30 -10.56
C SER A 58 2.05 -7.37 -11.13
N LYS A 59 1.84 -8.23 -12.13
CA LYS A 59 0.50 -8.58 -12.62
C LYS A 59 -0.38 -9.21 -11.53
N ASN A 60 0.23 -9.80 -10.48
CA ASN A 60 -0.46 -10.35 -9.32
C ASN A 60 -0.59 -9.33 -8.18
N THR A 61 -1.12 -8.14 -8.49
CA THR A 61 -1.31 -7.06 -7.49
C THR A 61 -2.77 -6.81 -7.21
N ALA A 62 -3.17 -6.92 -5.95
CA ALA A 62 -4.45 -6.44 -5.46
C ALA A 62 -4.31 -4.96 -5.02
N MET A 63 -5.27 -4.12 -5.40
CA MET A 63 -5.30 -2.71 -5.05
C MET A 63 -6.55 -2.42 -4.20
N HIS A 64 -6.38 -1.69 -3.10
CA HIS A 64 -7.47 -1.28 -2.23
C HIS A 64 -7.33 0.19 -1.84
N MET A 65 -8.35 0.99 -2.13
CA MET A 65 -8.40 2.39 -1.73
C MET A 65 -9.33 2.56 -0.53
N ILE A 66 -8.81 3.14 0.55
CA ILE A 66 -9.59 3.50 1.73
C ILE A 66 -10.21 4.88 1.51
N LYS A 67 -11.53 4.91 1.37
CA LYS A 67 -12.28 6.17 1.22
C LYS A 67 -12.13 7.05 2.46
N GLY A 68 -11.84 8.32 2.25
CA GLY A 68 -11.54 9.28 3.31
C GLY A 68 -10.23 9.06 4.06
N GLY A 69 -9.46 8.00 3.73
CA GLY A 69 -8.19 7.71 4.38
C GLY A 69 -7.06 8.63 3.92
N ASN A 70 -6.11 8.92 4.81
CA ASN A 70 -4.91 9.72 4.51
C ASN A 70 -3.62 8.90 4.70
N HIS A 71 -2.46 9.52 4.53
CA HIS A 71 -1.17 8.85 4.72
C HIS A 71 -0.91 8.51 6.19
N ALA A 72 -1.10 9.51 7.05
CA ALA A 72 -0.70 9.46 8.45
C ALA A 72 -1.35 8.33 9.24
N HIS A 73 -2.60 7.99 8.91
CA HIS A 73 -3.39 7.00 9.64
C HIS A 73 -2.99 5.54 9.35
N PHE A 74 -2.12 5.27 8.39
CA PHE A 74 -1.48 3.94 8.29
C PHE A 74 -0.52 3.66 9.45
N GLY A 75 0.01 4.72 10.08
CA GLY A 75 0.83 4.63 11.29
C GLY A 75 0.12 5.14 12.55
N MET A 76 0.91 5.29 13.61
CA MET A 76 0.51 5.88 14.90
C MET A 76 1.40 7.07 15.28
N TYR A 77 1.88 7.83 14.29
CA TYR A 77 2.80 8.96 14.50
C TYR A 77 2.11 10.32 14.53
N GLY A 78 0.77 10.36 14.42
CA GLY A 78 -0.01 11.60 14.38
C GLY A 78 -0.01 12.25 13.00
N GLU A 79 -0.46 13.50 12.93
CA GLU A 79 -0.50 14.26 11.68
C GLU A 79 0.88 14.40 11.04
N GLN A 80 0.93 14.37 9.71
CA GLN A 80 2.18 14.45 8.96
C GLN A 80 2.21 15.71 8.10
N LYS A 81 3.34 16.41 8.16
CA LYS A 81 3.55 17.61 7.33
C LYS A 81 3.43 17.26 5.85
N GLY A 82 2.54 17.96 5.15
CA GLY A 82 2.30 17.77 3.73
C GLY A 82 1.27 16.67 3.40
N ASP A 83 0.70 16.01 4.41
CA ASP A 83 -0.48 15.16 4.25
C ASP A 83 -1.77 15.99 4.44
N ASN A 84 -2.92 15.45 4.00
CA ASN A 84 -4.23 16.01 4.31
C ASN A 84 -4.78 15.45 5.61
N ALA A 85 -5.73 16.16 6.22
CA ALA A 85 -6.55 15.61 7.30
C ALA A 85 -7.45 14.49 6.73
N SER A 86 -7.49 13.34 7.42
CA SER A 86 -8.40 12.25 7.06
C SER A 86 -9.85 12.62 7.33
N LEU A 87 -10.75 12.10 6.50
CA LEU A 87 -12.21 12.21 6.67
C LEU A 87 -12.77 11.11 7.59
N ILE A 88 -11.94 10.15 7.99
CA ILE A 88 -12.28 9.06 8.89
C ILE A 88 -11.34 9.05 10.09
N THR A 89 -11.75 8.36 11.16
CA THR A 89 -10.88 8.21 12.33
C THR A 89 -9.69 7.33 12.01
N SER A 90 -8.57 7.56 12.70
CA SER A 90 -7.39 6.69 12.58
C SER A 90 -7.68 5.24 12.95
N LYS A 91 -8.63 5.00 13.86
CA LYS A 91 -9.11 3.65 14.18
C LYS A 91 -9.82 3.01 12.98
N ALA A 92 -10.76 3.71 12.36
CA ALA A 92 -11.51 3.19 11.22
C ALA A 92 -10.58 2.82 10.05
N GLN A 93 -9.62 3.68 9.71
CA GLN A 93 -8.65 3.39 8.64
C GLN A 93 -7.79 2.15 8.96
N ARG A 94 -7.31 2.02 10.21
CA ARG A 94 -6.50 0.86 10.61
C ARG A 94 -7.32 -0.43 10.68
N ASP A 95 -8.56 -0.37 11.16
CA ASP A 95 -9.46 -1.52 11.18
C ASP A 95 -9.70 -2.03 9.75
N GLU A 96 -9.96 -1.12 8.80
CA GLU A 96 -10.11 -1.49 7.38
C GLU A 96 -8.80 -2.03 6.79
N THR A 97 -7.66 -1.41 7.10
CA THR A 97 -6.34 -1.88 6.66
C THR A 97 -6.09 -3.32 7.12
N VAL A 98 -6.32 -3.62 8.41
CA VAL A 98 -6.15 -4.97 8.96
C VAL A 98 -7.07 -5.97 8.29
N LYS A 99 -8.35 -5.62 8.14
CA LYS A 99 -9.34 -6.49 7.48
C LYS A 99 -8.91 -6.86 6.05
N VAL A 100 -8.46 -5.88 5.27
CA VAL A 100 -8.02 -6.10 3.88
C VAL A 100 -6.78 -6.98 3.82
N ILE A 101 -5.83 -6.78 4.76
CA ILE A 101 -4.64 -7.65 4.88
C ILE A 101 -5.05 -9.08 5.21
N GLU A 102 -5.91 -9.29 6.21
CA GLU A 102 -6.39 -10.62 6.60
C GLU A 102 -7.08 -11.34 5.43
N GLU A 103 -8.00 -10.64 4.74
CA GLU A 103 -8.69 -11.19 3.58
C GLU A 103 -7.75 -11.54 2.42
N TRP A 104 -6.68 -10.76 2.23
CA TRP A 104 -5.68 -11.01 1.20
C TRP A 104 -4.78 -12.20 1.56
N LEU A 105 -4.37 -12.32 2.83
CA LEU A 105 -3.56 -13.45 3.32
C LEU A 105 -4.32 -14.79 3.24
N LEU A 106 -5.63 -14.78 3.48
CA LEU A 106 -6.46 -15.99 3.39
C LEU A 106 -6.71 -16.48 1.96
N LYS A 107 -6.33 -15.69 0.94
CA LYS A 107 -6.51 -16.01 -0.49
C LYS A 107 -5.20 -16.43 -1.18
N GLN A 108 -4.08 -16.50 -0.44
CA GLN A 108 -2.79 -16.94 -0.97
C GLN A 108 -2.74 -18.46 -1.13
#